data_AF-A0A7Z0DLN0-F1
#
_entry.id   AF-A0A7Z0DLN0-F1
#
_cell.length_a   1.000
_cell.length_b   1.000
_cell.length_c   1.000
_cell.angle_alpha   90.00
_cell.angle_beta   90.00
_cell.angle_gamma   90.00
#
_symmetry.space_group_name_H-M   'P 1'
#
loop_
_entity.id
_entity.type
_entity.pdbx_description
1 polymer ?
#
loop_
_entity_poly.entity_id
_entity_poly.type
_entity_poly.pdbx_seq_one_letter_code
_entity_poly.pdbx_strand_id
1 'polypeptide(L)'
;MAVKDCIDVAGMPTTNGSVVDASPALATRDAEIVQILRASGAVMVGKTNLSELAFSGIGTNPHFGSPLNPLSGSEPLITGGSSSGSAAAVSSGQVLLAIGTDTSGSVRVPAAFCGVVGYKASEERFPRNGVRTLSPTLDSFGLLAPNATDLAFAVATFDSCTAPPYAQATGPVRLVVPDEEVVADADPEVSAWFQDAVEELETHDGLRIERRPLPVLAEAQELMDNHGTLVAAEAYAGYGQLLQGASEALLDPAVARRIRSASAVGSTVGPVRARMSALRERVAVELAGGLLLCPTVRHAPPSLSVVTASADAFDWWNARILRTTMLLSYLGMPGVSVPRGDGRRRGLGLLVSAPSGHDHSVIRAAQLLDDMPKKPHQENR
;
A
#
# COMPACT_ATOMS: atom_id res chain seq x y z
N MET A 1 -6.77 -10.01 -15.18
CA MET A 1 -6.62 -9.44 -13.83
C MET A 1 -6.51 -10.54 -12.78
N ALA A 2 -5.84 -10.28 -11.67
CA ALA A 2 -5.86 -11.13 -10.47
C ALA A 2 -6.52 -10.40 -9.29
N VAL A 3 -7.03 -11.14 -8.31
CA VAL A 3 -7.80 -10.57 -7.18
C VAL A 3 -7.26 -11.07 -5.85
N LYS A 4 -6.85 -10.18 -4.95
CA LYS A 4 -6.38 -10.55 -3.61
C LYS A 4 -7.40 -11.40 -2.85
N ASP A 5 -6.93 -12.44 -2.17
CA ASP A 5 -7.81 -13.47 -1.58
C ASP A 5 -8.59 -13.06 -0.31
N CYS A 6 -8.63 -11.77 -0.01
CA CYS A 6 -9.58 -11.17 0.94
C CYS A 6 -10.81 -10.54 0.26
N ILE A 7 -10.91 -10.64 -1.07
CA ILE A 7 -11.99 -10.07 -1.89
C ILE A 7 -12.78 -11.22 -2.54
N ASP A 8 -14.10 -11.12 -2.47
CA ASP A 8 -15.02 -12.12 -3.00
C ASP A 8 -15.03 -12.16 -4.52
N VAL A 9 -15.04 -13.39 -5.05
CA VAL A 9 -15.20 -13.69 -6.46
C VAL A 9 -16.18 -14.85 -6.57
N ALA A 10 -17.23 -14.68 -7.35
CA ALA A 10 -18.29 -15.65 -7.52
C ALA A 10 -17.73 -17.02 -7.93
N GLY A 11 -18.13 -18.06 -7.18
CA GLY A 11 -17.70 -19.44 -7.41
C GLY A 11 -16.31 -19.79 -6.87
N MET A 12 -15.64 -18.87 -6.16
CA MET A 12 -14.35 -19.13 -5.51
C MET A 12 -14.43 -18.92 -3.99
N PRO A 13 -13.61 -19.62 -3.20
CA PRO A 13 -13.46 -19.32 -1.78
C PRO A 13 -12.75 -17.96 -1.58
N THR A 14 -12.97 -17.37 -0.40
CA THR A 14 -12.24 -16.20 0.09
C THR A 14 -11.60 -16.58 1.43
N THR A 15 -10.33 -17.01 1.39
CA THR A 15 -9.65 -17.58 2.58
C THR A 15 -9.06 -16.50 3.48
N ASN A 16 -8.88 -15.28 2.97
CA ASN A 16 -8.14 -14.21 3.63
C ASN A 16 -6.69 -14.63 3.99
N GLY A 17 -6.12 -15.58 3.25
CA GLY A 17 -4.79 -16.11 3.47
C GLY A 17 -4.67 -16.94 4.74
N SER A 18 -5.80 -17.41 5.29
CA SER A 18 -5.86 -18.19 6.53
C SER A 18 -6.44 -19.57 6.31
N VAL A 19 -6.05 -20.52 7.16
CA VAL A 19 -6.63 -21.87 7.24
C VAL A 19 -7.56 -22.05 8.43
N VAL A 20 -7.82 -20.96 9.18
CA VAL A 20 -8.76 -20.97 10.33
C VAL A 20 -10.15 -21.43 9.90
N ASP A 21 -10.60 -21.00 8.73
CA ASP A 21 -11.77 -21.58 8.05
C ASP A 21 -11.28 -22.66 7.08
N ALA A 22 -11.37 -23.93 7.49
CA ALA A 22 -10.85 -25.05 6.70
C ALA A 22 -11.66 -25.35 5.42
N SER A 23 -12.90 -24.86 5.33
CA SER A 23 -13.77 -25.09 4.17
C SER A 23 -14.65 -23.86 3.93
N PRO A 24 -14.05 -22.73 3.54
CA PRO A 24 -14.79 -21.49 3.34
C PRO A 24 -15.81 -21.68 2.23
N ALA A 25 -17.04 -21.23 2.48
CA ALA A 25 -18.09 -21.25 1.48
C ALA A 25 -17.65 -20.46 0.23
N LEU A 26 -18.02 -20.97 -0.95
CA LEU A 26 -17.81 -20.24 -2.20
C LEU A 26 -18.63 -18.95 -2.18
N ALA A 27 -18.03 -17.84 -2.56
CA ALA A 27 -18.76 -16.59 -2.69
C ALA A 27 -19.85 -16.73 -3.77
N THR A 28 -21.06 -16.28 -3.47
CA THR A 28 -22.21 -16.34 -4.38
C THR A 28 -22.25 -15.19 -5.38
N ARG A 29 -21.49 -14.12 -5.10
CA ARG A 29 -21.38 -12.93 -5.94
C ARG A 29 -19.95 -12.40 -5.92
N ASP A 30 -19.56 -11.78 -7.01
CA ASP A 30 -18.32 -10.99 -7.08
C ASP A 30 -18.44 -9.78 -6.13
N ALA A 31 -17.34 -9.37 -5.52
CA ALA A 31 -17.25 -8.04 -4.92
C ALA A 31 -17.47 -6.95 -5.99
N GLU A 32 -18.00 -5.79 -5.61
CA GLU A 32 -18.44 -4.77 -6.57
C GLU A 32 -17.31 -4.28 -7.48
N ILE A 33 -16.11 -4.10 -6.92
CA ILE A 33 -14.91 -3.73 -7.69
C ILE A 33 -14.56 -4.79 -8.76
N VAL A 34 -14.81 -6.07 -8.48
CA VAL A 34 -14.59 -7.19 -9.42
C VAL A 34 -15.66 -7.17 -10.50
N GLN A 35 -16.92 -6.91 -10.15
CA GLN A 35 -18.04 -6.80 -11.09
C GLN A 35 -17.78 -5.71 -12.14
N ILE A 36 -17.36 -4.51 -11.71
CA ILE A 36 -17.10 -3.37 -12.60
C ILE A 36 -16.02 -3.70 -13.64
N LEU A 37 -14.91 -4.28 -13.19
CA LEU A 37 -13.82 -4.66 -14.10
C LEU A 37 -14.23 -5.78 -15.06
N ARG A 38 -14.97 -6.79 -14.59
CA ARG A 38 -15.48 -7.87 -15.46
C ARG A 38 -16.46 -7.34 -16.49
N ALA A 39 -17.36 -6.44 -16.10
CA ALA A 39 -18.29 -5.78 -17.02
C ALA A 39 -17.55 -4.96 -18.09
N SER A 40 -16.36 -4.45 -17.76
CA SER A 40 -15.45 -3.75 -18.70
C SER A 40 -14.59 -4.71 -19.55
N GLY A 41 -14.82 -6.03 -19.47
CA GLY A 41 -14.12 -7.04 -20.27
C GLY A 41 -12.86 -7.62 -19.62
N ALA A 42 -12.55 -7.29 -18.37
CA ALA A 42 -11.39 -7.85 -17.69
C ALA A 42 -11.57 -9.36 -17.43
N VAL A 43 -10.67 -10.17 -17.97
CA VAL A 43 -10.62 -11.62 -17.72
C VAL A 43 -9.94 -11.89 -16.39
N MET A 44 -10.57 -12.66 -15.51
CA MET A 44 -10.03 -13.03 -14.22
C MET A 44 -9.15 -14.28 -14.33
N VAL A 45 -7.90 -14.18 -13.87
CA VAL A 45 -6.89 -15.26 -13.94
C VAL A 45 -6.92 -16.12 -12.66
N GLY A 46 -7.14 -15.50 -11.50
CA GLY A 46 -7.25 -16.22 -10.23
C GLY A 46 -7.15 -15.30 -9.01
N LYS A 47 -7.17 -15.94 -7.83
CA LYS A 47 -6.94 -15.27 -6.55
C LYS A 47 -5.44 -15.18 -6.26
N THR A 48 -5.01 -14.11 -5.62
CA THR A 48 -3.60 -13.92 -5.23
C THR A 48 -3.41 -14.06 -3.73
N ASN A 49 -2.28 -14.65 -3.38
CA ASN A 49 -1.84 -14.83 -2.00
C ASN A 49 -1.60 -13.48 -1.31
N LEU A 50 -1.67 -13.49 0.02
CA LEU A 50 -1.54 -12.34 0.90
C LEU A 50 -0.95 -12.75 2.24
N SER A 51 -0.40 -11.80 2.99
CA SER A 51 -0.18 -12.03 4.42
C SER A 51 -1.52 -12.32 5.11
N GLU A 52 -1.52 -13.34 5.95
CA GLU A 52 -2.73 -13.85 6.61
C GLU A 52 -3.52 -12.70 7.30
N LEU A 53 -4.85 -12.71 7.10
CA LEU A 53 -5.80 -11.69 7.57
C LEU A 53 -5.51 -10.26 7.10
N ALA A 54 -4.67 -10.12 6.07
CA ALA A 54 -4.09 -8.85 5.64
C ALA A 54 -3.24 -8.14 6.71
N PHE A 55 -2.88 -8.80 7.82
CA PHE A 55 -2.33 -8.14 9.01
C PHE A 55 -0.79 -8.17 9.13
N SER A 56 -0.10 -8.04 8.00
CA SER A 56 1.37 -7.87 7.96
C SER A 56 1.80 -7.11 6.71
N GLY A 57 2.87 -6.33 6.84
CA GLY A 57 3.56 -5.64 5.75
C GLY A 57 4.67 -6.46 5.10
N ILE A 58 4.97 -7.66 5.60
CA ILE A 58 6.09 -8.49 5.11
C ILE A 58 5.75 -9.18 3.79
N GLY A 59 4.53 -9.73 3.66
CA GLY A 59 4.11 -10.48 2.48
C GLY A 59 4.27 -12.00 2.55
N THR A 60 4.82 -12.52 3.65
CA THR A 60 4.92 -13.97 3.90
C THR A 60 3.57 -14.57 4.30
N ASN A 61 3.41 -15.85 4.00
CA ASN A 61 2.28 -16.67 4.42
C ASN A 61 2.74 -18.13 4.63
N PRO A 62 2.62 -18.72 5.83
CA PRO A 62 3.07 -20.09 6.09
C PRO A 62 2.12 -21.16 5.54
N HIS A 63 0.87 -20.80 5.26
CA HIS A 63 -0.18 -21.74 4.89
C HIS A 63 -0.24 -22.02 3.39
N PHE A 64 -0.09 -20.97 2.59
CA PHE A 64 -0.19 -21.02 1.12
C PHE A 64 1.17 -20.81 0.42
N GLY A 65 2.26 -20.80 1.19
CA GLY A 65 3.60 -20.44 0.74
C GLY A 65 3.80 -18.92 0.64
N SER A 66 5.05 -18.47 0.54
CA SER A 66 5.38 -17.04 0.45
C SER A 66 5.82 -16.67 -0.97
N PRO A 67 5.13 -15.73 -1.65
CA PRO A 67 5.58 -15.23 -2.94
C PRO A 67 6.97 -14.60 -2.82
N LEU A 68 7.85 -14.89 -3.78
CA LEU A 68 9.16 -14.24 -3.86
C LEU A 68 9.07 -12.96 -4.69
N ASN A 69 9.86 -11.96 -4.33
CA ASN A 69 9.95 -10.73 -5.11
C ASN A 69 10.61 -11.00 -6.47
N PRO A 70 9.97 -10.66 -7.61
CA PRO A 70 10.56 -10.87 -8.93
C PRO A 70 11.86 -10.10 -9.19
N LEU A 71 12.16 -9.08 -8.37
CA LEU A 71 13.43 -8.35 -8.41
C LEU A 71 14.57 -9.03 -7.63
N SER A 72 14.32 -10.21 -7.03
CA SER A 72 15.33 -10.97 -6.29
C SER A 72 16.54 -11.30 -7.17
N GLY A 73 17.73 -11.18 -6.59
CA GLY A 73 18.99 -11.57 -7.21
C GLY A 73 19.43 -12.94 -6.68
N SER A 74 20.69 -13.01 -6.22
CA SER A 74 21.23 -14.21 -5.56
C SER A 74 20.55 -14.54 -4.23
N GLU A 75 19.97 -13.55 -3.56
CA GLU A 75 19.19 -13.74 -2.33
C GLU A 75 17.69 -13.47 -2.59
N PRO A 76 16.79 -14.33 -2.08
CA PRO A 76 15.35 -14.09 -2.15
C PRO A 76 14.98 -12.86 -1.30
N LEU A 77 14.30 -11.91 -1.93
CA LEU A 77 13.77 -10.72 -1.28
C LEU A 77 12.28 -10.90 -0.96
N ILE A 78 11.81 -10.24 0.09
CA ILE A 78 10.37 -10.17 0.36
C ILE A 78 9.66 -9.31 -0.69
N THR A 79 8.42 -9.65 -1.01
CA THR A 79 7.58 -8.82 -1.89
C THR A 79 7.06 -7.57 -1.18
N GLY A 80 7.03 -7.57 0.17
CA GLY A 80 6.16 -6.68 0.93
C GLY A 80 4.72 -7.18 0.91
N GLY A 81 3.88 -6.59 1.76
CA GLY A 81 2.52 -7.08 1.99
C GLY A 81 1.54 -6.01 2.48
N SER A 82 0.27 -6.36 2.64
CA SER A 82 -0.24 -7.73 2.54
C SER A 82 -0.60 -8.18 1.12
N SER A 83 -0.66 -7.33 0.10
CA SER A 83 -0.99 -7.75 -1.29
C SER A 83 0.21 -8.35 -2.04
N SER A 84 0.92 -9.30 -1.40
CA SER A 84 2.18 -9.89 -1.88
C SER A 84 2.04 -10.59 -3.23
N GLY A 85 1.09 -11.52 -3.34
CA GLY A 85 0.84 -12.24 -4.58
C GLY A 85 0.36 -11.33 -5.70
N SER A 86 -0.40 -10.28 -5.39
CA SER A 86 -0.87 -9.31 -6.39
C SER A 86 0.29 -8.55 -7.04
N ALA A 87 1.23 -8.04 -6.23
CA ALA A 87 2.40 -7.33 -6.76
C ALA A 87 3.34 -8.27 -7.52
N ALA A 88 3.58 -9.48 -7.00
CA ALA A 88 4.42 -10.47 -7.65
C ALA A 88 3.84 -10.91 -9.02
N ALA A 89 2.53 -11.11 -9.12
CA ALA A 89 1.87 -11.51 -10.37
C ALA A 89 1.95 -10.41 -11.44
N VAL A 90 1.81 -9.14 -11.06
CA VAL A 90 1.97 -8.01 -12.00
C VAL A 90 3.43 -7.86 -12.41
N SER A 91 4.35 -7.87 -11.44
CA SER A 91 5.78 -7.67 -11.67
C SER A 91 6.40 -8.76 -12.55
N SER A 92 5.93 -10.00 -12.42
CA SER A 92 6.34 -11.13 -13.26
C SER A 92 5.61 -11.23 -14.61
N GLY A 93 4.70 -10.29 -14.92
CA GLY A 93 3.95 -10.29 -16.18
C GLY A 93 2.87 -11.37 -16.29
N GLN A 94 2.50 -12.04 -15.20
CA GLN A 94 1.41 -13.03 -15.19
C GLN A 94 0.05 -12.38 -15.40
N VAL A 95 -0.13 -11.14 -14.94
CA VAL A 95 -1.34 -10.34 -15.15
C VAL A 95 -1.00 -8.86 -15.39
N LEU A 96 -1.81 -8.18 -16.20
CA LEU A 96 -1.70 -6.73 -16.45
C LEU A 96 -2.26 -5.86 -15.32
N LEU A 97 -3.15 -6.42 -14.49
CA LEU A 97 -3.82 -5.70 -13.42
C LEU A 97 -4.08 -6.65 -12.26
N ALA A 98 -3.82 -6.20 -11.03
CA ALA A 98 -4.26 -6.91 -9.84
C ALA A 98 -5.02 -5.98 -8.90
N ILE A 99 -6.08 -6.51 -8.28
CA ILE A 99 -6.82 -5.82 -7.23
C ILE A 99 -6.22 -6.21 -5.88
N GLY A 100 -5.99 -5.22 -5.03
CA GLY A 100 -5.54 -5.39 -3.65
C GLY A 100 -6.35 -4.55 -2.66
N THR A 101 -5.95 -4.63 -1.40
CA THR A 101 -6.45 -3.77 -0.32
C THR A 101 -5.27 -3.10 0.36
N ASP A 102 -5.45 -1.87 0.80
CA ASP A 102 -4.43 -1.03 1.42
C ASP A 102 -5.00 -0.32 2.65
N THR A 103 -4.68 -0.88 3.82
CA THR A 103 -5.01 -0.30 5.13
C THR A 103 -3.89 0.61 5.63
N SER A 104 -2.63 0.18 5.47
CA SER A 104 -1.44 0.88 5.96
C SER A 104 -0.28 0.90 4.96
N GLY A 105 -0.55 0.58 3.70
CA GLY A 105 0.46 0.40 2.66
C GLY A 105 0.38 -0.91 1.90
N SER A 106 -0.65 -1.72 2.14
CA SER A 106 -0.71 -3.09 1.60
C SER A 106 -0.82 -3.20 0.09
N VAL A 107 -0.97 -2.10 -0.64
CA VAL A 107 -0.79 -2.02 -2.10
C VAL A 107 0.48 -1.23 -2.44
N ARG A 108 0.69 -0.07 -1.81
CA ARG A 108 1.81 0.82 -2.12
C ARG A 108 3.19 0.21 -1.78
N VAL A 109 3.34 -0.42 -0.64
CA VAL A 109 4.59 -1.09 -0.23
C VAL A 109 4.99 -2.21 -1.19
N PRO A 110 4.12 -3.22 -1.45
CA PRO A 110 4.52 -4.29 -2.35
C PRO A 110 4.69 -3.82 -3.80
N ALA A 111 4.00 -2.75 -4.20
CA ALA A 111 4.25 -2.10 -5.49
C ALA A 111 5.68 -1.52 -5.57
N ALA A 112 6.10 -0.74 -4.57
CA ALA A 112 7.47 -0.22 -4.50
C ALA A 112 8.50 -1.35 -4.51
N PHE A 113 8.36 -2.33 -3.62
CA PHE A 113 9.31 -3.44 -3.49
C PHE A 113 9.39 -4.33 -4.72
N CYS A 114 8.27 -4.60 -5.41
CA CYS A 114 8.25 -5.44 -6.60
C CYS A 114 8.45 -4.65 -7.91
N GLY A 115 8.64 -3.33 -7.84
CA GLY A 115 8.92 -2.51 -9.02
C GLY A 115 7.73 -2.33 -9.96
N VAL A 116 6.52 -2.22 -9.42
CA VAL A 116 5.28 -1.97 -10.18
C VAL A 116 4.58 -0.72 -9.65
N VAL A 117 3.60 -0.21 -10.39
CA VAL A 117 2.79 0.93 -9.94
C VAL A 117 1.68 0.43 -9.02
N GLY A 118 1.48 1.10 -7.89
CA GLY A 118 0.47 0.74 -6.90
C GLY A 118 -0.33 1.92 -6.41
N TYR A 119 -1.63 1.91 -6.67
CA TYR A 119 -2.57 2.96 -6.26
C TYR A 119 -3.39 2.51 -5.06
N LYS A 120 -3.45 3.34 -4.01
CA LYS A 120 -4.46 3.29 -2.97
C LYS A 120 -5.49 4.39 -3.23
N ALA A 121 -6.76 4.00 -3.28
CA ALA A 121 -7.85 4.94 -3.44
C ALA A 121 -8.19 5.72 -2.16
N SER A 122 -9.00 6.76 -2.33
CA SER A 122 -9.77 7.32 -1.23
C SER A 122 -10.67 6.26 -0.61
N GLU A 123 -10.84 6.32 0.72
CA GLU A 123 -11.55 5.29 1.51
C GLU A 123 -12.98 5.04 1.02
N GLU A 124 -13.66 6.09 0.55
CA GLU A 124 -15.06 6.00 0.09
C GLU A 124 -15.21 5.89 -1.42
N ARG A 125 -14.11 5.82 -2.19
CA ARG A 125 -14.19 5.76 -3.66
C ARG A 125 -14.86 4.49 -4.18
N PHE A 126 -14.72 3.39 -3.44
CA PHE A 126 -15.20 2.08 -3.86
C PHE A 126 -16.05 1.41 -2.76
N PRO A 127 -17.21 0.84 -3.11
CA PRO A 127 -18.01 0.07 -2.17
C PRO A 127 -17.26 -1.17 -1.66
N ARG A 128 -17.34 -1.42 -0.35
CA ARG A 128 -16.57 -2.46 0.36
C ARG A 128 -17.31 -3.80 0.51
N ASN A 129 -18.43 -3.98 -0.20
CA ASN A 129 -19.21 -5.21 -0.14
C ASN A 129 -18.43 -6.39 -0.71
N GLY A 130 -18.42 -7.51 0.01
CA GLY A 130 -17.71 -8.73 -0.39
C GLY A 130 -16.20 -8.67 -0.14
N VAL A 131 -15.76 -7.95 0.90
CA VAL A 131 -14.34 -7.88 1.30
C VAL A 131 -14.20 -8.18 2.78
N ARG A 132 -13.19 -9.00 3.13
CA ARG A 132 -12.78 -9.21 4.51
C ARG A 132 -11.99 -7.99 4.99
N THR A 133 -12.52 -7.28 5.98
CA THR A 133 -11.92 -6.05 6.50
C THR A 133 -10.86 -6.33 7.56
N LEU A 134 -9.77 -5.56 7.54
CA LEU A 134 -8.79 -5.48 8.62
C LEU A 134 -9.11 -4.31 9.56
N SER A 135 -9.37 -3.12 9.00
CA SER A 135 -9.71 -1.91 9.73
C SER A 135 -10.84 -1.21 8.99
N PRO A 136 -12.09 -1.29 9.47
CA PRO A 136 -13.23 -0.62 8.84
C PRO A 136 -13.03 0.90 8.68
N THR A 137 -12.20 1.52 9.49
CA THR A 137 -11.88 2.96 9.36
C THR A 137 -10.92 3.25 8.22
N LEU A 138 -9.91 2.39 7.98
CA LEU A 138 -8.76 2.72 7.13
C LEU A 138 -8.64 1.85 5.87
N ASP A 139 -9.39 0.75 5.77
CA ASP A 139 -9.36 -0.12 4.61
C ASP A 139 -9.83 0.61 3.36
N SER A 140 -8.96 0.64 2.35
CA SER A 140 -9.29 1.07 1.00
C SER A 140 -8.88 0.01 -0.02
N PHE A 141 -9.48 0.07 -1.20
CA PHE A 141 -9.05 -0.72 -2.34
C PHE A 141 -7.82 -0.09 -3.00
N GLY A 142 -7.08 -0.94 -3.69
CA GLY A 142 -6.04 -0.48 -4.58
C GLY A 142 -5.87 -1.37 -5.79
N LEU A 143 -5.16 -0.81 -6.76
CA LEU A 143 -4.84 -1.45 -8.03
C LEU A 143 -3.33 -1.48 -8.20
N LEU A 144 -2.84 -2.57 -8.77
CA LEU A 144 -1.44 -2.73 -9.16
C LEU A 144 -1.37 -2.98 -10.67
N ALA A 145 -0.49 -2.26 -11.34
CA ALA A 145 -0.28 -2.35 -12.79
C ALA A 145 1.22 -2.17 -13.13
N PRO A 146 1.68 -2.62 -14.32
CA PRO A 146 3.09 -2.49 -14.71
C PRO A 146 3.55 -1.03 -14.83
N ASN A 147 2.65 -0.13 -15.21
CA ASN A 147 2.93 1.28 -15.44
C ASN A 147 1.71 2.16 -15.08
N ALA A 148 1.93 3.47 -14.99
CA ALA A 148 0.92 4.44 -14.56
C ALA A 148 -0.19 4.65 -15.60
N THR A 149 0.10 4.40 -16.88
CA THR A 149 -0.89 4.51 -17.97
C THR A 149 -1.93 3.39 -17.89
N ASP A 150 -1.49 2.14 -17.73
CA ASP A 150 -2.39 0.99 -17.54
C ASP A 150 -3.20 1.13 -16.25
N LEU A 151 -2.58 1.64 -15.18
CA LEU A 151 -3.27 1.98 -13.95
C LEU A 151 -4.37 3.02 -14.19
N ALA A 152 -4.05 4.13 -14.85
CA ALA A 152 -4.99 5.21 -15.13
C ALA A 152 -6.16 4.72 -15.99
N PHE A 153 -5.89 3.88 -16.99
CA PHE A 153 -6.92 3.24 -17.81
C PHE A 153 -7.86 2.39 -16.95
N ALA A 154 -7.31 1.54 -16.07
CA ALA A 154 -8.12 0.73 -15.16
C ALA A 154 -8.97 1.60 -14.22
N VAL A 155 -8.41 2.67 -13.64
CA VAL A 155 -9.18 3.58 -12.77
C VAL A 155 -10.32 4.26 -13.54
N ALA A 156 -10.08 4.72 -14.77
CA ALA A 156 -11.09 5.38 -15.59
C ALA A 156 -12.31 4.49 -15.92
N THR A 157 -12.13 3.16 -15.94
CA THR A 157 -13.27 2.23 -16.09
C THR A 157 -14.25 2.32 -14.93
N PHE A 158 -13.76 2.57 -13.72
CA PHE A 158 -14.62 2.75 -12.56
C PHE A 158 -15.32 4.09 -12.57
N ASP A 159 -14.61 5.16 -12.92
CA ASP A 159 -15.17 6.51 -12.92
C ASP A 159 -16.29 6.64 -13.94
N SER A 160 -16.15 5.98 -15.09
CA SER A 160 -17.20 5.89 -16.11
C SER A 160 -18.48 5.20 -15.59
N CYS A 161 -18.37 4.38 -14.54
CA CYS A 161 -19.49 3.70 -13.91
C CYS A 161 -20.03 4.41 -12.67
N THR A 162 -19.25 5.28 -12.01
CA THR A 162 -19.56 5.80 -10.66
C THR A 162 -19.57 7.32 -10.52
N ALA A 163 -19.01 8.10 -11.45
CA ALA A 163 -18.90 9.55 -11.31
C ALA A 163 -18.93 10.30 -12.66
N PRO A 164 -19.35 11.58 -12.68
CA PRO A 164 -19.15 12.44 -13.85
C PRO A 164 -17.65 12.63 -14.12
N PRO A 165 -17.22 12.81 -15.39
CA PRO A 165 -15.82 12.99 -15.72
C PRO A 165 -15.27 14.24 -15.02
N TYR A 166 -14.23 14.04 -14.20
CA TYR A 166 -13.53 15.14 -13.55
C TYR A 166 -12.88 16.05 -14.61
N ALA A 167 -13.00 17.36 -14.43
CA ALA A 167 -12.31 18.32 -15.28
C ALA A 167 -10.80 18.06 -15.19
N GLN A 168 -10.16 17.79 -16.33
CA GLN A 168 -8.71 17.63 -16.36
C GLN A 168 -8.06 18.95 -15.97
N ALA A 169 -7.41 18.98 -14.81
CA ALA A 169 -6.61 20.12 -14.42
C ALA A 169 -5.54 20.36 -15.48
N THR A 170 -5.45 21.59 -15.99
CA THR A 170 -4.45 22.02 -16.97
C THR A 170 -3.30 22.73 -16.25
N GLY A 171 -2.07 22.50 -16.70
CA GLY A 171 -0.87 23.14 -16.14
C GLY A 171 -0.04 22.23 -15.21
N PRO A 172 1.08 22.73 -14.68
CA PRO A 172 2.03 21.90 -13.92
C PRO A 172 1.44 21.33 -12.63
N VAL A 173 1.86 20.13 -12.26
CA VAL A 173 1.52 19.50 -10.98
C VAL A 173 2.45 20.05 -9.89
N ARG A 174 1.87 20.62 -8.83
CA ARG A 174 2.63 21.10 -7.66
C ARG A 174 2.88 19.95 -6.69
N LEU A 175 4.15 19.62 -6.49
CA LEU A 175 4.62 18.60 -5.55
C LEU A 175 5.28 19.29 -4.35
N VAL A 176 4.94 18.84 -3.14
CA VAL A 176 5.50 19.31 -1.88
C VAL A 176 6.34 18.18 -1.29
N VAL A 177 7.63 18.44 -1.11
CA VAL A 177 8.58 17.52 -0.46
C VAL A 177 8.78 18.00 0.99
N PRO A 178 8.51 17.16 2.01
CA PRO A 178 8.75 17.55 3.40
C PRO A 178 10.25 17.57 3.71
N ASP A 179 10.70 18.59 4.45
CA ASP A 179 12.13 18.78 4.75
C ASP A 179 12.73 17.71 5.69
N GLU A 180 11.93 17.14 6.60
CA GLU A 180 12.42 16.25 7.66
C GLU A 180 11.63 14.95 7.77
N GLU A 181 10.33 15.03 8.10
CA GLU A 181 9.52 13.83 8.35
C GLU A 181 9.43 12.93 7.11
N VAL A 182 9.35 11.61 7.31
CA VAL A 182 9.43 10.55 6.27
C VAL A 182 10.83 10.36 5.65
N VAL A 183 11.56 11.43 5.35
CA VAL A 183 12.87 11.36 4.67
C VAL A 183 14.04 11.19 5.65
N ALA A 184 14.00 11.85 6.81
CA ALA A 184 15.08 11.81 7.81
C ALA A 184 15.22 10.47 8.54
N ASP A 185 14.14 9.69 8.61
CA ASP A 185 14.13 8.36 9.23
C ASP A 185 14.21 7.21 8.18
N ALA A 186 14.38 7.56 6.90
CA ALA A 186 14.76 6.59 5.90
C ALA A 186 16.23 6.19 6.05
N ASP A 187 16.57 4.98 5.61
CA ASP A 187 17.96 4.54 5.50
C ASP A 187 18.73 5.55 4.64
N PRO A 188 20.01 5.84 4.96
CA PRO A 188 20.78 6.86 4.24
C PRO A 188 20.80 6.68 2.72
N GLU A 189 20.79 5.43 2.25
CA GLU A 189 20.73 5.10 0.82
C GLU A 189 19.40 5.52 0.16
N VAL A 190 18.28 5.36 0.86
CA VAL A 190 16.95 5.76 0.39
C VAL A 190 16.82 7.28 0.42
N SER A 191 17.31 7.94 1.48
CA SER A 191 17.31 9.41 1.54
C SER A 191 18.14 10.00 0.39
N ALA A 192 19.34 9.47 0.14
CA ALA A 192 20.19 9.91 -0.97
C ALA A 192 19.53 9.66 -2.34
N TRP A 193 18.99 8.46 -2.56
CA TRP A 193 18.24 8.13 -3.77
C TRP A 193 17.06 9.09 -4.01
N PHE A 194 16.33 9.42 -2.93
CA PHE A 194 15.18 10.30 -3.04
C PHE A 194 15.58 11.72 -3.42
N GLN A 195 16.68 12.24 -2.85
CA GLN A 195 17.21 13.54 -3.26
C GLN A 195 17.64 13.52 -4.73
N ASP A 196 18.37 12.50 -5.18
CA ASP A 196 18.75 12.32 -6.59
C ASP A 196 17.51 12.35 -7.52
N ALA A 197 16.42 11.68 -7.10
CA ALA A 197 15.18 11.61 -7.84
C ALA A 197 14.43 12.95 -7.85
N VAL A 198 14.41 13.69 -6.74
CA VAL A 198 13.80 15.02 -6.66
C VAL A 198 14.54 16.01 -7.54
N GLU A 199 15.88 16.03 -7.53
CA GLU A 199 16.69 16.88 -8.41
C GLU A 199 16.43 16.60 -9.89
N GLU A 200 16.24 15.33 -10.26
CA GLU A 200 15.84 14.97 -11.63
C GLU A 200 14.45 15.51 -11.98
N LEU A 201 13.48 15.36 -11.06
CA LEU A 201 12.10 15.84 -11.25
C LEU A 201 12.00 17.36 -11.36
N GLU A 202 12.91 18.12 -10.73
CA GLU A 202 12.97 19.58 -10.83
C GLU A 202 13.22 20.06 -12.28
N THR A 203 13.75 19.19 -13.16
CA THR A 203 14.00 19.49 -14.58
C THR A 203 12.77 19.30 -15.47
N HIS A 204 11.67 18.74 -14.94
CA HIS A 204 10.50 18.38 -15.74
C HIS A 204 9.47 19.51 -15.82
N ASP A 205 9.18 20.02 -17.03
CA ASP A 205 8.28 21.16 -17.26
C ASP A 205 6.85 20.97 -16.72
N GLY A 206 6.40 19.72 -16.64
CA GLY A 206 5.09 19.34 -16.10
C GLY A 206 4.99 19.38 -14.57
N LEU A 207 6.10 19.59 -13.86
CA LEU A 207 6.18 19.52 -12.39
C LEU A 207 6.67 20.84 -11.79
N ARG A 208 6.17 21.15 -10.59
CA ARG A 208 6.66 22.26 -9.76
C ARG A 208 6.91 21.72 -8.37
N ILE A 209 8.17 21.66 -7.96
CA ILE A 209 8.56 21.10 -6.66
C ILE A 209 8.82 22.23 -5.67
N GLU A 210 8.27 22.08 -4.49
CA GLU A 210 8.49 22.96 -3.34
C GLU A 210 8.93 22.12 -2.16
N ARG A 211 10.01 22.53 -1.51
CA ARG A 211 10.51 21.93 -0.26
C ARG A 211 10.09 22.82 0.90
N ARG A 212 9.38 22.26 1.87
CA ARG A 212 8.97 22.98 3.08
C ARG A 212 8.55 22.04 4.20
N PRO A 213 8.48 22.52 5.46
CA PRO A 213 7.98 21.73 6.57
C PRO A 213 6.49 21.41 6.41
N LEU A 214 6.10 20.21 6.83
CA LEU A 214 4.71 19.79 7.01
C LEU A 214 4.52 19.26 8.44
N PRO A 215 4.38 20.15 9.45
CA PRO A 215 4.27 19.77 10.86
C PRO A 215 3.16 18.75 11.14
N VAL A 216 2.11 18.69 10.30
CA VAL A 216 1.06 17.68 10.41
C VAL A 216 1.56 16.24 10.33
N LEU A 217 2.61 15.98 9.54
CA LEU A 217 3.17 14.64 9.40
C LEU A 217 3.83 14.18 10.69
N ALA A 218 4.64 15.06 11.32
CA ALA A 218 5.33 14.77 12.56
C ALA A 218 4.35 14.58 13.72
N GLU A 219 3.37 15.49 13.89
CA GLU A 219 2.37 15.36 14.96
C GLU A 219 1.55 14.07 14.82
N ALA A 220 1.14 13.71 13.60
CA ALA A 220 0.39 12.49 13.35
C ALA A 220 1.23 11.23 13.64
N GLN A 221 2.52 11.25 13.29
CA GLN A 221 3.45 10.16 13.57
C GLN A 221 3.69 10.00 15.07
N GLU A 222 4.03 11.08 15.78
CA GLU A 222 4.22 11.08 17.25
C GLU A 222 2.97 10.59 17.98
N LEU A 223 1.79 10.99 17.53
CA LEU A 223 0.53 10.54 18.13
C LEU A 223 0.35 9.03 18.01
N MET A 224 0.64 8.45 16.84
CA MET A 224 0.58 6.99 16.64
C MET A 224 1.67 6.26 17.43
N ASP A 225 2.89 6.81 17.49
CA ASP A 225 4.02 6.21 18.21
C ASP A 225 3.75 6.15 19.72
N ASN A 226 3.08 7.18 20.28
CA ASN A 226 2.78 7.27 21.71
C ASN A 226 1.52 6.50 22.16
N HIS A 227 0.55 6.30 21.26
CA HIS A 227 -0.77 5.78 21.61
C HIS A 227 -1.16 4.49 20.89
N GLY A 228 -0.33 4.00 19.97
CA GLY A 228 -0.64 2.89 19.09
C GLY A 228 -1.49 3.30 17.89
N THR A 229 -1.90 2.33 17.08
CA THR A 229 -2.53 2.61 15.78
C THR A 229 -4.00 2.16 15.76
N LEU A 230 -4.83 2.88 15.00
CA LEU A 230 -6.22 2.48 14.75
C LEU A 230 -6.32 1.08 14.14
N VAL A 231 -5.39 0.74 13.25
CA VAL A 231 -5.34 -0.57 12.61
C VAL A 231 -5.13 -1.68 13.62
N ALA A 232 -4.21 -1.51 14.58
CA ALA A 232 -4.01 -2.52 15.63
C ALA A 232 -5.28 -2.69 16.48
N ALA A 233 -5.87 -1.59 16.95
CA ALA A 233 -7.09 -1.63 17.76
C ALA A 233 -8.26 -2.32 17.02
N GLU A 234 -8.46 -1.99 15.74
CA GLU A 234 -9.57 -2.54 14.94
C GLU A 234 -9.30 -3.97 14.48
N ALA A 235 -8.05 -4.33 14.19
CA ALA A 235 -7.66 -5.71 13.91
C ALA A 235 -7.91 -6.60 15.14
N TYR A 236 -7.61 -6.14 16.35
CA TYR A 236 -7.95 -6.88 17.57
C TYR A 236 -9.46 -6.97 17.78
N ALA A 237 -10.21 -5.90 17.55
CA ALA A 237 -11.67 -5.94 17.66
C ALA A 237 -12.31 -6.94 16.67
N GLY A 238 -11.77 -7.06 15.45
CA GLY A 238 -12.27 -7.98 14.43
C GLY A 238 -11.79 -9.44 14.58
N TYR A 239 -10.53 -9.64 14.97
CA TYR A 239 -9.88 -10.96 14.96
C TYR A 239 -9.46 -11.48 16.33
N GLY A 240 -9.63 -10.72 17.41
CA GLY A 240 -9.19 -11.11 18.76
C GLY A 240 -9.80 -12.42 19.27
N GLN A 241 -11.02 -12.74 18.83
CA GLN A 241 -11.68 -14.02 19.12
C GLN A 241 -10.94 -15.24 18.55
N LEU A 242 -10.10 -15.07 17.52
CA LEU A 242 -9.32 -16.15 16.93
C LEU A 242 -8.16 -16.60 17.84
N LEU A 243 -7.82 -15.83 18.87
CA LEU A 243 -6.87 -16.21 19.91
C LEU A 243 -7.48 -17.18 20.95
N GLN A 244 -8.68 -17.71 20.71
CA GLN A 244 -9.36 -18.62 21.63
C GLN A 244 -9.46 -20.03 21.03
N GLY A 245 -9.19 -21.03 21.86
CA GLY A 245 -9.41 -22.43 21.53
C GLY A 245 -8.54 -22.93 20.37
N ALA A 246 -9.12 -23.79 19.52
CA ALA A 246 -8.39 -24.46 18.44
C ALA A 246 -7.98 -23.52 17.30
N SER A 247 -8.65 -22.37 17.14
CA SER A 247 -8.39 -21.42 16.06
C SER A 247 -7.00 -20.78 16.16
N GLU A 248 -6.49 -20.59 17.38
CA GLU A 248 -5.19 -19.96 17.59
C GLU A 248 -4.05 -20.81 17.02
N ALA A 249 -4.17 -22.13 17.10
CA ALA A 249 -3.20 -23.07 16.56
C ALA A 249 -3.18 -23.10 15.02
N LEU A 250 -4.20 -22.54 14.37
CA LEU A 250 -4.33 -22.45 12.91
C LEU A 250 -3.87 -21.10 12.35
N LEU A 251 -3.61 -20.12 13.22
CA LEU A 251 -3.07 -18.81 12.80
C LEU A 251 -1.58 -18.90 12.48
N ASP A 252 -1.14 -18.06 11.56
CA ASP A 252 0.26 -17.68 11.44
C ASP A 252 0.75 -17.17 12.81
N PRO A 253 1.81 -17.77 13.39
CA PRO A 253 2.32 -17.37 14.69
C PRO A 253 2.66 -15.88 14.79
N ALA A 254 3.10 -15.25 13.70
CA ALA A 254 3.37 -13.81 13.67
C ALA A 254 2.08 -12.99 13.72
N VAL A 255 1.04 -13.39 12.98
CA VAL A 255 -0.28 -12.74 13.04
C VAL A 255 -0.91 -12.91 14.42
N ALA A 256 -0.85 -14.10 15.02
CA ALA A 256 -1.32 -14.35 16.37
C ALA A 256 -0.62 -13.48 17.42
N ARG A 257 0.72 -13.35 17.36
CA ARG A 257 1.47 -12.43 18.23
C ARG A 257 1.00 -11.00 18.07
N ARG A 258 0.83 -10.52 16.83
CA ARG A 258 0.39 -9.14 16.56
C ARG A 258 -1.01 -8.86 17.07
N ILE A 259 -1.97 -9.78 16.88
CA ILE A 259 -3.32 -9.63 17.41
C ILE A 259 -3.26 -9.58 18.95
N ARG A 260 -2.47 -10.46 19.57
CA ARG A 260 -2.32 -10.47 21.04
C ARG A 260 -1.72 -9.17 21.57
N SER A 261 -0.66 -8.65 20.95
CA SER A 261 -0.05 -7.38 21.30
C SER A 261 -1.00 -6.19 21.09
N ALA A 262 -1.92 -6.29 20.14
CA ALA A 262 -2.93 -5.26 19.89
C ALA A 262 -4.06 -5.22 20.93
N SER A 263 -4.21 -6.25 21.79
CA SER A 263 -5.26 -6.32 22.83
C SER A 263 -5.30 -5.10 23.77
N ALA A 264 -4.13 -4.54 24.10
CA ALA A 264 -4.01 -3.37 24.96
C ALA A 264 -4.21 -2.04 24.21
N VAL A 265 -4.08 -2.02 22.88
CA VAL A 265 -4.11 -0.78 22.08
C VAL A 265 -5.49 -0.14 22.09
N GLY A 266 -6.56 -0.94 22.26
CA GLY A 266 -7.92 -0.43 22.32
C GLY A 266 -8.15 0.62 23.42
N SER A 267 -7.42 0.54 24.54
CA SER A 267 -7.52 1.52 25.63
C SER A 267 -6.64 2.75 25.44
N THR A 268 -5.61 2.69 24.60
CA THR A 268 -4.65 3.78 24.39
C THR A 268 -4.94 4.60 23.13
N VAL A 269 -5.64 4.04 22.14
CA VAL A 269 -5.85 4.66 20.82
C VAL A 269 -6.85 5.84 20.79
N GLY A 270 -7.49 6.15 21.92
CA GLY A 270 -8.47 7.24 22.04
C GLY A 270 -8.01 8.59 21.48
N PRO A 271 -6.80 9.08 21.84
CA PRO A 271 -6.25 10.33 21.30
C PRO A 271 -6.04 10.30 19.78
N VAL A 272 -5.58 9.18 19.22
CA VAL A 272 -5.41 8.98 17.76
C VAL A 272 -6.77 9.09 17.07
N ARG A 273 -7.80 8.43 17.59
CA ARG A 273 -9.16 8.53 17.03
C ARG A 273 -9.71 9.95 17.11
N ALA A 274 -9.52 10.63 18.23
CA ALA A 274 -10.06 11.97 18.48
C ALA A 274 -9.41 13.06 17.60
N ARG A 275 -8.12 12.93 17.26
CA ARG A 275 -7.39 13.92 16.45
C ARG A 275 -7.51 13.70 14.95
N MET A 276 -7.97 12.52 14.51
CA MET A 276 -7.95 12.12 13.10
C MET A 276 -8.59 13.14 12.15
N SER A 277 -9.82 13.61 12.41
CA SER A 277 -10.51 14.58 11.53
C SER A 277 -9.72 15.89 11.41
N ALA A 278 -9.29 16.45 12.54
CA ALA A 278 -8.56 17.72 12.57
C ALA A 278 -7.20 17.62 11.84
N LEU A 279 -6.51 16.49 11.96
CA LEU A 279 -5.25 16.27 11.25
C LEU A 279 -5.45 16.08 9.73
N ARG A 280 -6.53 15.39 9.33
CA ARG A 280 -6.92 15.25 7.91
C ARG A 280 -7.27 16.61 7.28
N GLU A 281 -7.98 17.47 8.00
CA GLU A 281 -8.25 18.84 7.56
C GLU A 281 -6.95 19.66 7.49
N ARG A 282 -6.09 19.55 8.50
CA ARG A 282 -4.85 20.32 8.56
C ARG A 282 -3.87 19.95 7.46
N VAL A 283 -3.73 18.67 7.09
CA VAL A 283 -2.84 18.28 5.97
C VAL A 283 -3.32 18.86 4.64
N ALA A 284 -4.63 18.98 4.42
CA ALA A 284 -5.17 19.64 3.23
C ALA A 284 -4.82 21.14 3.20
N VAL A 285 -4.95 21.82 4.34
CA VAL A 285 -4.59 23.24 4.48
C VAL A 285 -3.09 23.45 4.30
N GLU A 286 -2.25 22.65 4.97
CA GLU A 286 -0.79 22.75 4.87
C GLU A 286 -0.32 22.51 3.44
N LEU A 287 -0.86 21.50 2.74
CA LEU A 287 -0.53 21.24 1.32
C LEU A 287 -1.00 22.36 0.38
N ALA A 288 -2.07 23.09 0.72
CA ALA A 288 -2.59 24.21 -0.07
C ALA A 288 -2.79 23.87 -1.56
N GLY A 289 -3.42 22.72 -1.83
CA GLY A 289 -3.65 22.22 -3.20
C GLY A 289 -2.45 21.56 -3.88
N GLY A 290 -1.29 21.49 -3.22
CA GLY A 290 -0.16 20.66 -3.65
C GLY A 290 -0.37 19.17 -3.32
N LEU A 291 0.42 18.31 -3.95
CA LEU A 291 0.48 16.88 -3.65
C LEU A 291 1.74 16.59 -2.85
N LEU A 292 1.67 15.75 -1.83
CA LEU A 292 2.84 15.27 -1.11
C LEU A 292 3.67 14.35 -2.02
N LEU A 293 4.98 14.56 -2.07
CA LEU A 293 5.95 13.64 -2.68
C LEU A 293 6.93 13.15 -1.60
N CYS A 294 7.05 11.83 -1.44
CA CYS A 294 7.99 11.21 -0.50
C CYS A 294 8.42 9.80 -0.95
N PRO A 295 9.44 9.18 -0.34
CA PRO A 295 9.72 7.75 -0.53
C PRO A 295 8.54 6.89 -0.09
N THR A 296 8.14 5.90 -0.90
CA THR A 296 7.07 4.95 -0.50
C THR A 296 7.49 4.13 0.71
N VAL A 297 8.77 3.75 0.74
CA VAL A 297 9.40 2.87 1.72
C VAL A 297 10.64 3.56 2.27
N ARG A 298 10.97 3.28 3.53
CA ARG A 298 12.10 3.90 4.25
C ARG A 298 13.41 3.10 4.11
N HIS A 299 13.38 1.97 3.42
CA HIS A 299 14.52 1.08 3.21
C HIS A 299 14.28 0.25 1.94
N ALA A 300 15.34 -0.35 1.39
CA ALA A 300 15.24 -1.33 0.32
C ALA A 300 14.53 -2.61 0.79
N PRO A 301 13.94 -3.43 -0.10
CA PRO A 301 13.33 -4.70 0.29
C PRO A 301 14.37 -5.60 0.99
N PRO A 302 14.15 -6.00 2.26
CA PRO A 302 15.06 -6.89 2.95
C PRO A 302 14.99 -8.31 2.36
N SER A 303 16.06 -9.08 2.56
CA SER A 303 16.05 -10.50 2.21
C SER A 303 15.08 -11.27 3.11
N LEU A 304 14.46 -12.30 2.55
CA LEU A 304 13.50 -13.14 3.27
C LEU A 304 14.15 -13.76 4.51
N SER A 305 15.39 -14.25 4.39
CA SER A 305 16.14 -14.86 5.49
C SER A 305 16.38 -13.90 6.65
N VAL A 306 16.64 -12.62 6.39
CA VAL A 306 16.83 -11.60 7.42
C VAL A 306 15.53 -11.32 8.16
N VAL A 307 14.40 -11.21 7.44
CA VAL A 307 13.10 -10.94 8.07
C VAL A 307 12.60 -12.13 8.88
N THR A 308 12.83 -13.35 8.41
CA THR A 308 12.36 -14.57 9.07
C THR A 308 13.37 -15.18 10.05
N ALA A 309 14.46 -14.46 10.35
CA ALA A 309 15.52 -14.96 11.24
C ALA A 309 15.02 -15.24 12.67
N SER A 310 14.06 -14.45 13.15
CA SER A 310 13.43 -14.61 14.46
C SER A 310 12.07 -13.90 14.50
N ALA A 311 11.29 -14.17 15.56
CA ALA A 311 10.06 -13.43 15.84
C ALA A 311 10.31 -11.92 15.99
N ASP A 312 11.37 -11.54 16.71
CA ASP A 312 11.74 -10.14 16.94
C ASP A 312 12.17 -9.45 15.65
N ALA A 313 12.94 -10.14 14.79
CA ALA A 313 13.33 -9.61 13.49
C ALA A 313 12.09 -9.35 12.61
N PHE A 314 11.14 -10.29 12.59
CA PHE A 314 9.88 -10.14 11.87
C PHE A 314 9.09 -8.92 12.35
N ASP A 315 8.89 -8.82 13.67
CA ASP A 315 8.07 -7.76 14.27
C ASP A 315 8.72 -6.38 14.08
N TRP A 316 10.06 -6.29 14.17
CA TRP A 316 10.83 -5.09 13.88
C TRP A 316 10.68 -4.64 12.42
N TRP A 317 10.92 -5.54 11.46
CA TRP A 317 10.78 -5.23 10.04
C TRP A 317 9.35 -4.86 9.67
N ASN A 318 8.36 -5.55 10.22
CA ASN A 318 6.97 -5.25 9.94
C ASN A 318 6.59 -3.83 10.41
N ALA A 319 7.06 -3.40 11.58
CA ALA A 319 6.82 -2.05 12.06
C ALA A 319 7.50 -1.00 11.14
N ARG A 320 8.73 -1.27 10.70
CA ARG A 320 9.51 -0.36 9.85
C ARG A 320 8.95 -0.21 8.44
N ILE A 321 8.57 -1.31 7.78
CA ILE A 321 8.15 -1.35 6.37
C ILE A 321 6.94 -0.45 6.08
N LEU A 322 5.95 -0.45 6.97
CA LEU A 322 4.68 0.24 6.75
C LEU A 322 4.71 1.71 7.18
N ARG A 323 5.81 2.20 7.77
CA ARG A 323 5.81 3.43 8.56
C ARG A 323 5.35 4.66 7.77
N THR A 324 5.86 4.86 6.55
CA THR A 324 5.41 5.96 5.68
C THR A 324 3.95 5.81 5.26
N THR A 325 3.61 4.66 4.70
CA THR A 325 2.29 4.44 4.11
C THR A 325 1.17 4.39 5.15
N MET A 326 1.47 3.94 6.38
CA MET A 326 0.55 3.92 7.51
C MET A 326 0.19 5.33 7.98
N LEU A 327 1.19 6.21 8.10
CA LEU A 327 0.99 7.63 8.39
C LEU A 327 0.04 8.27 7.37
N LEU A 328 0.29 8.05 6.09
CA LEU A 328 -0.55 8.64 5.03
C LEU A 328 -1.95 8.01 4.96
N SER A 329 -2.10 6.72 5.30
CA SER A 329 -3.41 6.10 5.46
C SER A 329 -4.20 6.73 6.62
N TYR A 330 -3.56 6.94 7.77
CA TYR A 330 -4.19 7.59 8.92
C TYR A 330 -4.68 9.01 8.56
N LEU A 331 -3.87 9.76 7.81
CA LEU A 331 -4.23 11.06 7.24
C LEU A 331 -5.23 11.00 6.07
N GLY A 332 -5.80 9.83 5.77
CA GLY A 332 -6.86 9.67 4.76
C GLY A 332 -6.40 9.98 3.34
N MET A 333 -5.10 9.85 3.07
CA MET A 333 -4.51 10.29 1.80
C MET A 333 -4.50 9.15 0.77
N PRO A 334 -5.28 9.21 -0.34
CA PRO A 334 -4.99 8.39 -1.51
C PRO A 334 -3.59 8.68 -2.04
N GLY A 335 -3.02 7.70 -2.73
CA GLY A 335 -1.70 7.88 -3.31
C GLY A 335 -1.28 6.77 -4.25
N VAL A 336 -0.31 7.09 -5.10
CA VAL A 336 0.28 6.17 -6.07
C VAL A 336 1.77 6.04 -5.79
N SER A 337 2.22 4.81 -5.56
CA SER A 337 3.64 4.46 -5.59
C SER A 337 4.04 4.18 -7.03
N VAL A 338 5.04 4.92 -7.53
CA VAL A 338 5.61 4.76 -8.86
C VAL A 338 7.04 4.22 -8.70
N PRO A 339 7.38 3.07 -9.31
CA PRO A 339 8.68 2.44 -9.13
C PRO A 339 9.76 3.26 -9.87
N ARG A 340 10.81 3.62 -9.13
CA ARG A 340 11.89 4.47 -9.65
C ARG A 340 13.25 3.91 -9.22
N GLY A 341 13.58 2.73 -9.73
CA GLY A 341 14.93 2.19 -9.61
C GLY A 341 15.92 2.94 -10.50
N ASP A 342 17.20 2.94 -10.13
CA ASP A 342 18.28 3.60 -10.88
C ASP A 342 19.32 2.59 -11.42
N GLY A 343 18.88 1.34 -11.61
CA GLY A 343 19.71 0.22 -12.01
C GLY A 343 20.51 -0.39 -10.84
N ARG A 344 21.13 0.45 -10.00
CA ARG A 344 21.86 0.01 -8.80
C ARG A 344 20.91 -0.37 -7.66
N ARG A 345 19.87 0.43 -7.47
CA ARG A 345 18.87 0.33 -6.41
C ARG A 345 17.55 -0.13 -7.02
N ARG A 346 17.04 -1.28 -6.55
CA ARG A 346 15.78 -1.89 -6.98
C ARG A 346 14.79 -1.90 -5.82
N GLY A 347 13.50 -1.95 -6.14
CA GLY A 347 12.46 -2.03 -5.11
C GLY A 347 12.22 -0.73 -4.34
N LEU A 348 12.53 0.43 -4.95
CA LEU A 348 12.23 1.76 -4.42
C LEU A 348 11.15 2.42 -5.27
N GLY A 349 10.31 3.24 -4.64
CA GLY A 349 9.20 3.93 -5.31
C GLY A 349 8.95 5.32 -4.77
N LEU A 350 8.65 6.25 -5.67
CA LEU A 350 8.17 7.59 -5.33
C LEU A 350 6.69 7.50 -5.02
N LEU A 351 6.28 7.97 -3.84
CA LEU A 351 4.88 8.04 -3.43
C LEU A 351 4.39 9.47 -3.62
N VAL A 352 3.42 9.63 -4.53
CA VAL A 352 2.63 10.86 -4.61
C VAL A 352 1.30 10.65 -3.90
N SER A 353 0.93 11.56 -3.00
CA SER A 353 -0.30 11.46 -2.20
C SER A 353 -1.01 12.80 -2.07
N ALA A 354 -2.32 12.77 -1.87
CA ALA A 354 -3.15 13.96 -1.73
C ALA A 354 -4.18 13.77 -0.62
N PRO A 355 -4.81 14.84 -0.09
CA PRO A 355 -5.99 14.71 0.74
C PRO A 355 -7.11 13.91 0.03
N SER A 356 -7.94 13.21 0.80
CA SER A 356 -9.04 12.40 0.26
C SER A 356 -9.90 13.15 -0.77
N GLY A 357 -10.35 12.45 -1.82
CA GLY A 357 -11.17 12.98 -2.91
C GLY A 357 -10.37 13.54 -4.08
N HIS A 358 -9.04 13.58 -4.00
CA HIS A 358 -8.14 14.10 -5.05
C HIS A 358 -7.42 12.99 -5.84
N ASP A 359 -8.02 11.82 -5.96
CA ASP A 359 -7.44 10.65 -6.63
C ASP A 359 -6.97 10.96 -8.07
N HIS A 360 -7.75 11.74 -8.83
CA HIS A 360 -7.37 12.12 -10.20
C HIS A 360 -6.05 12.90 -10.25
N SER A 361 -5.79 13.75 -9.25
CA SER A 361 -4.56 14.53 -9.17
C SER A 361 -3.35 13.62 -8.92
N VAL A 362 -3.48 12.62 -8.04
CA VAL A 362 -2.38 11.68 -7.77
C VAL A 362 -2.13 10.73 -8.94
N ILE A 363 -3.18 10.30 -9.66
CA ILE A 363 -3.03 9.47 -10.87
C ILE A 363 -2.34 10.25 -11.99
N ARG A 364 -2.77 11.50 -12.23
CA ARG A 364 -2.12 12.39 -13.21
C ARG A 364 -0.64 12.63 -12.87
N ALA A 365 -0.34 12.88 -11.60
CA ALA A 365 1.04 13.04 -11.15
C ALA A 365 1.85 11.76 -11.41
N ALA A 366 1.29 10.59 -11.09
CA ALA A 366 1.95 9.32 -11.31
C ALA A 366 2.30 9.06 -12.78
N GLN A 367 1.43 9.44 -13.72
CA GLN A 367 1.72 9.34 -15.16
C GLN A 367 2.95 10.19 -15.53
N LEU A 368 3.01 11.44 -15.07
CA LEU A 368 4.18 12.30 -15.30
C LEU A 368 5.46 11.72 -14.68
N LEU A 369 5.38 11.11 -13.50
CA LEU A 369 6.53 10.49 -12.83
C LEU A 369 7.04 9.24 -13.56
N ASP A 370 6.15 8.44 -14.15
CA ASP A 370 6.49 7.19 -14.83
C ASP A 370 6.97 7.42 -16.28
N ASP A 371 6.47 8.48 -16.94
CA ASP A 371 6.88 8.88 -18.30
C ASP A 371 8.33 9.42 -18.36
N MET A 372 8.87 9.89 -17.22
CA MET A 372 10.25 10.39 -17.20
C MET A 372 11.27 9.27 -17.46
N PRO A 373 12.29 9.51 -18.30
CA PRO A 373 13.32 8.51 -18.57
C PRO A 373 13.93 8.01 -17.25
N LYS A 374 14.01 6.69 -17.09
CA LYS A 374 14.73 6.09 -15.96
C LYS A 374 16.22 6.14 -16.30
N LYS A 375 17.08 6.55 -15.35
CA LYS A 375 18.54 6.51 -15.57
C LYS A 375 18.92 5.11 -16.08
N PRO A 376 19.62 4.99 -17.22
CA PRO A 376 19.97 3.69 -17.77
C PRO A 376 20.81 2.92 -16.77
N HIS A 377 20.62 1.59 -16.75
CA HIS A 377 21.49 0.67 -16.03
C HIS A 377 22.93 0.89 -16.53
N GLN A 378 23.77 1.55 -15.74
CA GLN A 378 25.20 1.51 -15.99
C GLN A 378 25.67 0.12 -15.55
N GLU A 379 25.64 -0.83 -16.48
CA GLU A 379 26.39 -2.08 -16.35
C GLU A 379 27.88 -1.71 -16.21
N ASN A 380 28.35 -1.60 -14.97
CA ASN A 380 29.78 -1.56 -14.72
C ASN A 380 30.36 -2.92 -15.16
N ARG A 381 31.19 -2.86 -16.21
CA ARG A 381 32.08 -3.93 -16.66
C ARG A 381 33.07 -4.35 -15.59
#